data_AF-A0A368VLN5-F1
#
_entry.id   AF-A0A368VLN5-F1
#
_cell.length_a   1.000
_cell.length_b   1.000
_cell.length_c   1.000
_cell.angle_alpha   90.00
_cell.angle_beta   90.00
_cell.angle_gamma   90.00
#
_symmetry.space_group_name_H-M   'P 1'
#
loop_
_entity.id
_entity.type
_entity.pdbx_description
1 polymer ?
#
loop_
_entity_poly.entity_id
_entity_poly.type
_entity_poly.pdbx_seq_one_letter_code
_entity_poly.pdbx_strand_id
1 'polypeptide(L)'
;MFNTIINQLNTEIQKAKLSSWPDQEQIEKATTKKREVSRLWKKFGTDPLVLDMQKVVLKVVKAYHMDFYELDLSRLEQIGEVPFCWFVRNHGTDLLPLEGDERTIRNAESWFDAIRMQFTDGTNVKDSQQLYICDPKAKTMKRLKVFSSVQFRVTSVTAHV
;
A
#
# COMPACT_ATOMS: atom_id res chain seq x y z
N MET A 1 -7.28 -4.44 13.60
CA MET A 1 -6.35 -5.17 12.71
C MET A 1 -4.89 -4.89 13.03
N PHE A 2 -4.45 -3.65 13.19
CA PHE A 2 -3.08 -3.34 13.65
C PHE A 2 -2.65 -4.15 14.89
N ASN A 3 -3.45 -4.15 15.96
CA ASN A 3 -3.16 -4.94 17.18
C ASN A 3 -3.01 -6.45 16.90
N THR A 4 -3.78 -6.99 15.96
CA THR A 4 -3.70 -8.40 15.55
C THR A 4 -2.34 -8.70 14.90
N ILE A 5 -1.86 -7.81 14.02
CA ILE A 5 -0.55 -7.94 13.36
C ILE A 5 0.58 -7.83 14.38
N ILE A 6 0.51 -6.86 15.30
CA ILE A 6 1.51 -6.71 16.37
C ILE A 6 1.54 -7.96 17.26
N ASN A 7 0.38 -8.51 17.60
CA ASN A 7 0.30 -9.73 18.39
C ASN A 7 0.87 -10.93 17.64
N GLN A 8 0.60 -11.06 16.34
CA GLN A 8 1.18 -12.11 15.51
C GLN A 8 2.72 -12.02 15.49
N LEU A 9 3.28 -10.83 15.25
CA LEU A 9 4.73 -10.62 15.26
C LEU A 9 5.35 -10.91 16.64
N ASN A 10 4.67 -10.54 17.72
CA ASN A 10 5.10 -10.92 19.07
C ASN A 10 5.14 -12.43 19.24
N THR A 11 4.10 -13.14 18.78
CA THR A 11 4.05 -14.61 18.86
C THR A 11 5.15 -15.25 18.02
N GLU A 12 5.44 -14.75 16.82
CA GLU A 12 6.52 -15.23 15.96
C GLU A 12 7.90 -15.05 16.64
N ILE A 13 8.16 -13.87 17.21
CA ILE A 13 9.39 -13.58 17.96
C ILE A 13 9.54 -14.53 19.15
N GLN A 14 8.46 -14.74 19.93
CA GLN A 14 8.52 -15.63 21.10
C GLN A 14 8.73 -17.10 20.70
N LYS A 15 8.06 -17.57 19.64
CA LYS A 15 8.25 -18.92 19.11
C LYS A 15 9.69 -19.16 18.66
N ALA A 16 10.28 -18.23 17.93
CA ALA A 16 11.66 -18.34 17.46
C ALA A 16 12.67 -18.34 18.63
N LYS A 17 12.42 -17.55 19.68
CA LYS A 17 13.25 -17.53 20.90
C LYS A 17 13.19 -18.81 21.73
N LEU A 18 12.04 -19.47 21.76
CA LEU A 18 11.81 -20.70 22.53
C LEU A 18 12.21 -21.98 21.76
N SER A 19 12.67 -21.84 20.52
CA SER A 19 13.22 -22.96 19.74
C SER A 19 14.48 -23.51 20.40
N SER A 20 14.67 -24.84 20.34
CA SER A 20 15.90 -25.51 20.78
C SER A 20 17.16 -24.99 20.09
N TRP A 21 16.99 -24.40 18.90
CA TRP A 21 17.99 -23.67 18.13
C TRP A 21 17.39 -22.34 17.71
N PRO A 22 17.62 -21.24 18.46
CA PRO A 22 17.05 -19.95 18.12
C PRO A 22 17.59 -19.44 16.79
N ASP A 23 16.70 -19.22 15.84
CA ASP A 23 17.02 -18.56 14.57
C ASP A 23 17.11 -17.05 14.81
N GLN A 24 18.32 -16.58 15.05
CA GLN A 24 18.59 -15.18 15.36
C GLN A 24 18.22 -14.24 14.20
N GLU A 25 18.39 -14.70 12.95
CA GLU A 25 18.03 -13.93 11.76
C GLU A 25 16.51 -13.74 11.69
N GLN A 26 15.74 -14.81 11.93
CA GLN A 26 14.27 -14.74 11.98
C GLN A 26 13.78 -13.81 13.09
N ILE A 27 14.40 -13.87 14.28
CA ILE A 27 14.06 -12.99 15.42
C ILE A 27 14.32 -11.52 15.06
N GLU A 28 15.47 -11.24 14.46
CA GLU A 28 15.85 -9.88 14.08
C GLU A 28 14.92 -9.33 12.99
N LYS A 29 14.63 -10.12 11.96
CA LYS A 29 13.71 -9.76 10.88
C LYS A 29 12.31 -9.44 11.41
N ALA A 30 11.74 -10.30 12.25
CA ALA A 30 10.42 -10.07 12.85
C ALA A 30 10.41 -8.84 13.80
N THR A 31 11.51 -8.62 14.52
CA THR A 31 11.67 -7.46 15.42
C THR A 31 11.73 -6.15 14.62
N THR A 32 12.53 -6.11 13.56
CA THR A 32 12.63 -4.96 12.66
C THR A 32 11.29 -4.66 12.01
N LYS A 33 10.61 -5.69 11.50
CA LYS A 33 9.27 -5.56 10.93
C LYS A 33 8.25 -5.00 11.92
N LYS A 34 8.25 -5.49 13.16
CA LYS A 34 7.38 -4.97 14.23
C LYS A 34 7.64 -3.49 14.52
N ARG A 35 8.92 -3.09 14.60
CA ARG A 35 9.30 -1.68 14.82
C ARG A 35 8.79 -0.80 13.69
N GLU A 36 8.97 -1.23 12.45
CA GLU A 36 8.56 -0.46 11.28
C GLU A 36 7.05 -0.30 11.19
N VAL A 37 6.29 -1.39 11.32
CA VAL A 37 4.82 -1.35 11.36
C VAL A 37 4.31 -0.45 12.49
N SER A 38 4.94 -0.48 13.66
CA SER A 38 4.58 0.39 14.79
C SER A 38 4.87 1.86 14.50
N ARG A 39 5.99 2.17 13.86
CA ARG A 39 6.38 3.53 13.47
C ARG A 39 5.40 4.11 12.45
N LEU A 40 5.11 3.36 11.39
CA LEU A 40 4.16 3.74 10.34
C LEU A 40 2.76 3.95 10.91
N TRP A 41 2.29 3.05 11.78
CA TRP A 41 1.00 3.22 12.43
C TRP A 41 0.96 4.39 13.41
N LYS A 42 2.04 4.70 14.12
CA LYS A 42 2.11 5.92 14.94
C LYS A 42 1.98 7.18 14.10
N LYS A 43 2.52 7.17 12.87
CA LYS A 43 2.47 8.30 11.94
C LYS A 43 1.09 8.45 11.27
N PHE A 44 0.50 7.35 10.84
CA PHE A 44 -0.69 7.36 9.98
C PHE A 44 -1.96 6.78 10.61
N GLY A 45 -1.89 6.18 11.79
CA GLY A 45 -3.00 5.44 12.42
C GLY A 45 -4.18 6.31 12.83
N THR A 46 -4.04 7.63 12.76
CA THR A 46 -5.11 8.62 12.95
C THR A 46 -5.44 9.41 11.67
N ASP A 47 -4.78 9.10 10.55
CA ASP A 47 -5.00 9.77 9.27
C ASP A 47 -6.34 9.27 8.66
N PRO A 48 -7.29 10.17 8.34
CA PRO A 48 -8.60 9.77 7.83
C PRO A 48 -8.54 8.95 6.54
N LEU A 49 -7.64 9.31 5.61
CA LEU A 49 -7.46 8.57 4.36
C LEU A 49 -6.99 7.14 4.66
N VAL A 50 -6.01 7.00 5.54
CA VAL A 50 -5.46 5.68 5.92
C VAL A 50 -6.50 4.83 6.66
N LEU A 51 -7.32 5.43 7.51
CA LEU A 51 -8.43 4.73 8.16
C LEU A 51 -9.47 4.24 7.15
N ASP A 52 -9.75 5.00 6.10
CA ASP A 52 -10.65 4.56 5.03
C ASP A 52 -10.03 3.47 4.15
N MET A 53 -8.74 3.59 3.80
CA MET A 53 -8.00 2.52 3.14
C MET A 53 -8.00 1.23 3.96
N GLN A 54 -7.82 1.31 5.28
CA GLN A 54 -7.89 0.16 6.18
C GLN A 54 -9.25 -0.55 6.10
N LYS A 55 -10.37 0.19 6.03
CA LYS A 55 -11.71 -0.40 5.86
C LYS A 55 -11.83 -1.15 4.54
N VAL A 56 -11.24 -0.64 3.47
CA VAL A 56 -11.21 -1.31 2.16
C VAL A 56 -10.40 -2.59 2.23
N VAL A 57 -9.19 -2.55 2.81
CA VAL A 57 -8.34 -3.74 2.99
C VAL A 57 -9.10 -4.81 3.77
N LEU A 58 -9.71 -4.44 4.90
CA LEU A 58 -10.51 -5.35 5.73
C LEU A 58 -11.67 -6.03 4.99
N LYS A 59 -12.22 -5.36 3.98
CA LYS A 59 -13.39 -5.84 3.22
C LYS A 59 -13.01 -6.66 1.99
N VAL A 60 -11.95 -6.27 1.30
CA VAL A 60 -11.62 -6.78 -0.05
C VAL A 60 -10.47 -7.78 -0.01
N VAL A 61 -9.47 -7.51 0.81
CA VAL A 61 -8.25 -8.32 0.88
C VAL A 61 -8.53 -9.52 1.78
N LYS A 62 -8.34 -10.73 1.27
CA LYS A 62 -8.59 -11.98 2.01
C LYS A 62 -7.34 -12.47 2.77
N ALA A 63 -6.16 -12.13 2.27
CA ALA A 63 -4.86 -12.55 2.79
C ALA A 63 -3.84 -11.42 2.66
N TYR A 64 -2.70 -11.50 3.36
CA TYR A 64 -1.63 -10.49 3.27
C TYR A 64 -2.01 -9.09 3.78
N HIS A 65 -2.91 -9.00 4.76
CA HIS A 65 -3.27 -7.72 5.41
C HIS A 65 -2.08 -6.95 5.99
N MET A 66 -0.99 -7.65 6.32
CA MET A 66 0.23 -7.06 6.85
C MET A 66 0.95 -6.18 5.82
N ASP A 67 0.83 -6.50 4.53
CA ASP A 67 1.47 -5.76 3.44
C ASP A 67 0.91 -4.35 3.33
N PHE A 68 -0.36 -4.14 3.72
CA PHE A 68 -0.91 -2.79 3.83
C PHE A 68 -0.14 -1.94 4.86
N TYR A 69 0.19 -2.50 6.02
CA TYR A 69 0.85 -1.74 7.10
C TYR A 69 2.35 -1.56 6.87
N GLU A 70 2.97 -2.47 6.12
CA GLU A 70 4.39 -2.44 5.84
C GLU A 70 4.69 -1.76 4.51
N LEU A 71 4.12 -2.27 3.41
CA LEU A 71 4.43 -1.81 2.06
C LEU A 71 3.62 -0.57 1.69
N ASP A 72 2.30 -0.59 1.87
CA ASP A 72 1.47 0.54 1.43
C ASP A 72 1.71 1.80 2.27
N LEU A 73 1.81 1.69 3.59
CA LEU A 73 2.12 2.84 4.44
C LEU A 73 3.55 3.37 4.23
N SER A 74 4.51 2.49 3.95
CA SER A 74 5.87 2.92 3.60
C SER A 74 5.90 3.64 2.25
N ARG A 75 5.19 3.13 1.24
CA ARG A 75 5.02 3.81 -0.06
C ARG A 75 4.30 5.14 0.09
N LEU A 76 3.26 5.21 0.92
CA LEU A 76 2.55 6.45 1.22
C LEU A 76 3.47 7.49 1.87
N GLU A 77 4.35 7.05 2.79
CA GLU A 77 5.37 7.93 3.37
C GLU A 77 6.33 8.50 2.31
N GLN A 78 6.74 7.69 1.33
CA GLN A 78 7.63 8.12 0.25
C GLN A 78 6.95 9.06 -0.74
N ILE A 79 5.67 8.83 -1.05
CA ILE A 79 4.87 9.64 -1.96
C ILE A 79 4.47 10.98 -1.33
N GLY A 80 4.33 11.02 -0.01
CA GLY A 80 4.01 12.24 0.73
C GLY A 80 2.60 12.74 0.42
N GLU A 81 2.49 13.98 -0.07
CA GLU A 81 1.21 14.62 -0.37
C GLU A 81 0.74 14.43 -1.82
N VAL A 82 1.51 13.72 -2.64
CA VAL A 82 1.21 13.50 -4.06
C VAL A 82 -0.02 12.59 -4.22
N PRO A 83 -1.01 12.98 -5.05
CA PRO A 83 -2.14 12.10 -5.38
C PRO A 83 -1.68 10.77 -5.97
N PHE A 84 -2.38 9.69 -5.62
CA PHE A 84 -2.02 8.36 -6.07
C PHE A 84 -3.23 7.52 -6.49
N CYS A 85 -3.00 6.61 -7.41
CA CYS A 85 -3.91 5.53 -7.76
C CYS A 85 -3.66 4.34 -6.81
N TRP A 86 -4.71 3.85 -6.18
CA TRP A 86 -4.66 2.65 -5.33
C TRP A 86 -5.56 1.56 -5.90
N PHE A 87 -4.94 0.46 -6.30
CA PHE A 87 -5.62 -0.69 -6.86
C PHE A 87 -5.62 -1.83 -5.84
N VAL A 88 -6.80 -2.35 -5.51
CA VAL A 88 -7.02 -3.35 -4.47
C VAL A 88 -7.63 -4.60 -5.07
N ARG A 89 -7.05 -5.76 -4.76
CA ARG A 89 -7.51 -7.09 -5.19
C ARG A 89 -7.48 -8.07 -4.02
N ASN A 90 -8.10 -9.24 -4.19
CA ASN A 90 -8.26 -10.25 -3.15
C ASN A 90 -6.97 -10.61 -2.37
N HIS A 91 -5.80 -10.52 -3.01
CA HIS A 91 -4.52 -10.96 -2.45
C HIS A 91 -3.45 -9.88 -2.41
N GLY A 92 -3.81 -8.60 -2.59
CA GLY A 92 -2.82 -7.55 -2.53
C GLY A 92 -3.30 -6.19 -3.03
N THR A 93 -2.38 -5.26 -3.01
CA THR A 93 -2.60 -3.86 -3.32
C THR A 93 -1.44 -3.31 -4.14
N ASP A 94 -1.74 -2.31 -4.97
CA ASP A 94 -0.75 -1.52 -5.67
C ASP A 94 -1.04 -0.04 -5.46
N LEU A 95 0.01 0.73 -5.20
CA LEU A 95 -0.05 2.15 -4.92
C LEU A 95 0.88 2.85 -5.90
N LEU A 96 0.32 3.68 -6.78
CA LEU A 96 1.00 4.30 -7.91
C LEU A 96 0.85 5.82 -7.86
N PRO A 97 1.93 6.60 -7.76
CA PRO A 97 1.84 8.06 -7.79
C PRO A 97 1.28 8.53 -9.13
N LEU A 98 0.38 9.53 -9.09
CA LEU A 98 -0.21 10.13 -10.29
C LEU A 98 0.56 11.35 -10.76
N GLU A 99 1.37 11.95 -9.91
CA GLU A 99 2.21 13.09 -10.22
C GLU A 99 3.67 12.81 -9.83
N GLY A 100 4.63 13.35 -10.57
CA GLY A 100 6.06 13.10 -10.33
C GLY A 100 6.94 13.41 -11.52
N ASP A 101 8.23 13.10 -11.42
CA ASP A 101 9.16 13.21 -12.54
C ASP A 101 8.82 12.21 -13.67
N GLU A 102 9.42 12.43 -14.84
CA GLU A 102 9.13 11.61 -16.03
C GLU A 102 9.40 10.11 -15.81
N ARG A 103 10.49 9.76 -15.13
CA ARG A 103 10.87 8.36 -14.88
C ARG A 103 9.85 7.70 -13.94
N THR A 104 9.48 8.40 -12.88
CA THR A 104 8.51 7.94 -11.87
C THR A 104 7.15 7.71 -12.52
N ILE A 105 6.66 8.66 -13.31
CA ILE A 105 5.39 8.56 -14.01
C ILE A 105 5.40 7.47 -15.08
N ARG A 106 6.45 7.39 -15.90
CA ARG A 106 6.56 6.33 -16.91
C ARG A 106 6.53 4.93 -16.29
N ASN A 107 7.18 4.75 -15.15
CA ASN A 107 7.14 3.49 -14.41
C ASN A 107 5.74 3.19 -13.85
N ALA A 108 5.07 4.19 -13.27
CA ALA A 108 3.73 4.07 -12.73
C ALA A 108 2.70 3.73 -13.83
N GLU A 109 2.77 4.42 -14.97
CA GLU A 109 1.95 4.17 -16.17
C GLU A 109 2.17 2.75 -16.70
N SER A 110 3.43 2.34 -16.88
CA SER A 110 3.76 1.00 -17.39
C SER A 110 3.22 -0.10 -16.46
N TRP A 111 3.32 0.10 -15.15
CA TRP A 111 2.78 -0.83 -14.16
C TRP A 111 1.24 -0.84 -14.16
N PHE A 112 0.62 0.33 -14.28
CA PHE A 112 -0.83 0.46 -14.38
C PHE A 112 -1.38 -0.23 -15.64
N ASP A 113 -0.67 -0.12 -16.76
CA ASP A 113 -1.01 -0.82 -17.99
C ASP A 113 -0.90 -2.34 -17.84
N ALA A 114 0.14 -2.83 -17.16
CA ALA A 114 0.26 -4.26 -16.86
C ALA A 114 -0.92 -4.76 -15.99
N ILE A 115 -1.30 -3.99 -14.96
CA ILE A 115 -2.48 -4.29 -14.14
C ILE A 115 -3.74 -4.33 -15.02
N ARG A 116 -3.93 -3.32 -15.87
CA ARG A 116 -5.07 -3.23 -16.79
C ARG A 116 -5.12 -4.44 -17.73
N MET A 117 -4.01 -4.86 -18.31
CA MET A 117 -3.96 -6.04 -19.18
C MET A 117 -4.24 -7.35 -18.43
N GLN A 118 -3.73 -7.48 -17.21
CA GLN A 118 -3.89 -8.71 -16.41
C GLN A 118 -5.31 -8.88 -15.87
N PHE A 119 -5.95 -7.78 -15.49
CA PHE A 119 -7.16 -7.81 -14.67
C PHE A 119 -8.42 -7.35 -15.38
N THR A 120 -8.35 -6.99 -16.66
CA THR A 120 -9.51 -6.61 -17.47
C THR A 120 -9.85 -7.63 -18.54
N ASP A 121 -11.13 -7.68 -18.91
CA ASP A 121 -11.59 -8.22 -20.19
C ASP A 121 -12.05 -7.05 -21.11
N GLY A 122 -11.52 -5.84 -20.89
CA GLY A 122 -12.04 -4.58 -21.44
C GLY A 122 -11.58 -3.33 -20.68
N THR A 123 -12.40 -2.29 -20.58
CA THR A 123 -12.05 -1.01 -19.91
C THR A 123 -12.47 -0.91 -18.45
N ASN A 124 -13.37 -1.78 -17.99
CA ASN A 124 -13.99 -1.72 -16.67
C ASN A 124 -13.21 -2.48 -15.61
N VAL A 125 -13.29 -2.00 -14.37
CA VAL A 125 -12.77 -2.68 -13.17
C VAL A 125 -13.74 -3.79 -12.78
N LYS A 126 -13.25 -5.03 -12.61
CA LYS A 126 -14.08 -6.18 -12.20
C LYS A 126 -14.63 -5.97 -10.78
N ASP A 127 -15.79 -6.54 -10.46
CA ASP A 127 -16.43 -6.37 -9.14
C ASP A 127 -15.59 -6.90 -7.97
N SER A 128 -14.72 -7.88 -8.22
CA SER A 128 -13.78 -8.45 -7.26
C SER A 128 -12.55 -7.57 -7.00
N GLN A 129 -12.46 -6.42 -7.66
CA GLN A 129 -11.36 -5.47 -7.58
C GLN A 129 -11.90 -4.08 -7.28
N GLN A 130 -11.08 -3.24 -6.68
CA GLN A 130 -11.43 -1.85 -6.45
C GLN A 130 -10.28 -0.95 -6.88
N LEU A 131 -10.62 0.13 -7.56
CA LEU A 131 -9.69 1.14 -8.03
C LEU A 131 -10.08 2.47 -7.37
N TYR A 132 -9.11 3.17 -6.81
CA TYR A 132 -9.32 4.44 -6.15
C TYR A 132 -8.31 5.48 -6.62
N ILE A 133 -8.74 6.74 -6.64
CA ILE A 133 -7.85 7.89 -6.58
C ILE A 133 -7.86 8.42 -5.15
N CYS A 134 -6.68 8.55 -4.58
CA CYS A 134 -6.46 9.00 -3.23
C CYS A 134 -5.71 10.33 -3.28
N ASP A 135 -6.19 11.31 -2.53
CA ASP A 135 -5.54 12.60 -2.33
C ASP A 135 -5.09 12.70 -0.86
N PRO A 136 -3.79 12.49 -0.57
CA PRO A 136 -3.28 12.57 0.79
C PRO A 136 -3.39 13.96 1.39
N LYS A 137 -3.39 15.03 0.59
CA LYS A 137 -3.50 16.41 1.08
C LYS A 137 -4.93 16.73 1.47
N ALA A 138 -5.89 16.39 0.61
CA ALA A 138 -7.32 16.59 0.88
C ALA A 138 -7.91 15.54 1.83
N LYS A 139 -7.17 14.45 2.12
CA LYS A 139 -7.64 13.29 2.89
C LYS A 139 -8.89 12.65 2.28
N THR A 140 -8.93 12.57 0.95
CA THR A 140 -10.07 12.02 0.22
C THR A 140 -9.71 10.78 -0.58
N MET A 141 -10.70 9.91 -0.76
CA MET A 141 -10.59 8.68 -1.54
C MET A 141 -11.83 8.54 -2.42
N LYS A 142 -11.63 8.47 -3.74
CA LYS A 142 -12.71 8.34 -4.73
C LYS A 142 -12.59 7.01 -5.48
N ARG A 143 -13.64 6.19 -5.41
CA ARG A 143 -13.71 4.93 -6.17
C ARG A 143 -13.94 5.20 -7.65
N LEU A 144 -13.19 4.51 -8.51
CA LEU A 144 -13.36 4.47 -9.96
C LEU A 144 -13.90 3.11 -10.39
N LYS A 145 -14.64 3.10 -11.50
CA LYS A 145 -15.17 1.88 -12.15
C LYS A 145 -14.50 1.55 -13.48
N VAL A 146 -13.70 2.47 -14.01
CA VAL A 146 -13.10 2.38 -15.35
C VAL A 146 -11.62 2.77 -15.26
N PHE A 147 -10.74 1.97 -15.84
CA PHE A 147 -9.29 2.22 -15.81
C PHE A 147 -8.91 3.50 -16.55
N SER A 148 -9.60 3.85 -17.63
CA SER A 148 -9.33 5.07 -18.43
C SER A 148 -9.63 6.38 -17.69
N SER A 149 -10.22 6.32 -16.49
CA SER A 149 -10.43 7.49 -15.63
C SER A 149 -9.18 7.88 -14.83
N VAL A 150 -8.12 7.07 -14.86
CA VAL A 150 -6.83 7.39 -14.23
C VAL A 150 -5.98 8.21 -15.20
N GLN A 151 -5.45 9.31 -14.70
CA GLN A 151 -4.60 10.22 -15.46
C GLN A 151 -3.30 10.44 -14.70
N PHE A 152 -2.19 10.15 -15.34
CA PHE A 152 -0.86 10.43 -14.82
C PHE A 152 -0.36 11.76 -15.38
N ARG A 153 0.47 12.46 -14.61
CA ARG A 153 0.97 13.79 -14.96
C ARG A 153 2.43 13.90 -14.59
N VAL A 154 3.27 14.18 -15.58
CA VAL A 154 4.64 14.60 -15.34
C VAL A 154 4.62 16.03 -14.79
N THR A 155 5.10 16.20 -13.57
CA THR A 155 5.35 17.50 -12.97
C THR A 155 6.84 17.76 -13.07
N SER A 156 7.22 18.77 -13.85
CA SER A 156 8.60 19.22 -14.01
C SER A 156 9.10 19.88 -12.72
N VAL A 157 9.36 19.07 -11.70
CA VAL A 157 10.22 19.49 -10.59
C VAL A 157 11.62 19.04 -10.97
N THR A 158 12.31 19.91 -11.70
CA THR A 158 13.77 19.90 -11.74
C THR A 158 14.22 20.02 -10.28
N ALA A 159 14.71 18.93 -9.69
CA ALA A 159 15.41 19.02 -8.43
C ALA A 159 16.64 19.91 -8.69
N HIS A 160 16.61 21.15 -8.19
CA HIS A 160 17.83 21.93 -8.07
C HIS A 160 18.73 21.17 -7.11
N VAL A 161 19.84 20.68 -7.66
CA VAL A 161 21.00 20.10 -6.96
C VAL A 161 21.56 21.11 -5.97
#